data_AF-A0A8C3WTB2-F1
#
_entry.id   AF-A0A8C3WTB2-F1
#
_cell.length_a   1.000
_cell.length_b   1.000
_cell.length_c   1.000
_cell.angle_alpha   90.00
_cell.angle_beta   90.00
_cell.angle_gamma   90.00
#
_symmetry.space_group_name_H-M   'P 1'
#
loop_
_entity.id
_entity.type
_entity.pdbx_description
1 polymer ?
#
loop_
_entity_poly.entity_id
_entity_poly.type
_entity_poly.pdbx_seq_one_letter_code
_entity_poly.pdbx_strand_id
1 'polypeptide(L)'
;MAALLLRHVGRHCLRAHLSPQLCIRNWPLPMVMSICHRGTGIALSAGVSLFGLSALLVPGNFESHLELVKSLCLGPTLIYTAKFAIVFPLMYHTWNGIRHLIWDLGKGLTISQLTQSGVVVLILTVLSSLGLAGM
;
A
#
# COMPACT_ATOMS: atom_id res chain seq x y z
N MET A 1 42.84 6.86 5.32
CA MET A 1 41.75 6.23 6.13
C MET A 1 40.58 5.69 5.28
N ALA A 2 40.22 6.27 4.13
CA ALA A 2 39.16 5.74 3.26
C ALA A 2 39.45 4.36 2.63
N ALA A 3 40.71 4.06 2.29
CA ALA A 3 41.10 2.76 1.71
C ALA A 3 41.01 1.57 2.69
N LEU A 4 41.05 1.83 4.01
CA LEU A 4 40.89 0.80 5.05
C LEU A 4 39.41 0.45 5.28
N LEU A 5 38.51 1.43 5.17
CA LEU A 5 37.05 1.22 5.27
C LEU A 5 36.51 0.44 4.06
N LEU A 6 36.98 0.74 2.85
CA LEU A 6 36.61 -0.01 1.63
C LEU A 6 37.10 -1.47 1.67
N ARG A 7 38.28 -1.72 2.25
CA ARG A 7 38.79 -3.09 2.50
C ARG A 7 38.03 -3.83 3.60
N HIS A 8 37.31 -3.14 4.48
CA HIS A 8 36.49 -3.78 5.51
C HIS A 8 35.11 -4.17 4.98
N VAL A 9 34.48 -3.31 4.16
CA VAL A 9 33.20 -3.59 3.50
C VAL A 9 33.35 -4.67 2.41
N GLY A 10 34.39 -4.61 1.58
CA GLY A 10 34.61 -5.60 0.51
C GLY A 10 34.87 -7.04 1.00
N ARG A 11 35.36 -7.22 2.23
CA ARG A 11 35.62 -8.54 2.82
C ARG A 11 34.39 -9.20 3.44
N HIS A 12 33.37 -8.44 3.84
CA HIS A 12 32.11 -9.00 4.32
C HIS A 12 31.27 -9.58 3.17
N CYS A 13 31.26 -8.94 1.98
CA CYS A 13 30.48 -9.40 0.83
C CYS A 13 30.98 -10.72 0.21
N LEU A 14 32.27 -11.05 0.34
CA LEU A 14 32.86 -12.26 -0.26
C LEU A 14 32.79 -13.52 0.63
N ARG A 15 32.38 -13.38 1.91
CA ARG A 15 32.24 -14.52 2.86
C ARG A 15 30.88 -14.63 3.53
N ALA A 16 30.05 -13.59 3.50
CA ALA A 16 28.70 -13.67 4.02
C ALA A 16 27.83 -14.46 3.03
N HIS A 17 27.75 -15.77 3.21
CA HIS A 17 26.57 -16.52 2.78
C HIS A 17 25.39 -15.92 3.56
N LEU A 18 24.73 -14.93 2.96
CA LEU A 18 23.52 -14.36 3.52
C LEU A 18 22.53 -15.51 3.68
N SER A 19 22.24 -15.89 4.93
CA SER A 19 21.27 -16.94 5.19
C SER A 19 19.91 -16.53 4.61
N PRO A 20 19.10 -17.45 4.06
CA PRO A 20 17.83 -17.09 3.41
C PRO A 20 16.76 -16.64 4.42
N GLN A 21 16.91 -15.44 5.01
CA GLN A 21 16.10 -14.99 6.15
C GLN A 21 14.63 -14.72 5.79
N LEU A 22 14.32 -14.38 4.54
CA LEU A 22 12.94 -14.16 4.08
C LEU A 22 12.28 -15.44 3.56
N CYS A 23 13.06 -16.38 3.00
CA CYS A 23 12.54 -17.62 2.44
C CYS A 23 12.24 -18.68 3.50
N ILE A 24 12.93 -18.64 4.64
CA ILE A 24 12.81 -19.66 5.72
C ILE A 24 11.83 -19.20 6.81
N ARG A 25 11.46 -17.91 6.82
CA ARG A 25 10.66 -17.32 7.91
C ARG A 25 9.16 -17.46 7.65
N ASN A 26 8.43 -17.86 8.69
CA ASN A 26 6.96 -17.81 8.68
C ASN A 26 6.48 -16.38 8.48
N TRP A 27 5.37 -16.19 7.77
CA TRP A 27 4.79 -14.88 7.44
C TRP A 27 3.65 -14.52 8.41
N PRO A 28 3.92 -13.97 9.60
CA PRO A 28 2.88 -13.58 10.54
C PRO A 28 2.07 -12.40 9.99
N LEU A 29 0.80 -12.33 10.37
CA LEU A 29 -0.14 -11.31 9.90
C LEU A 29 0.42 -9.87 9.97
N PRO A 30 1.03 -9.40 11.09
CA PRO A 30 1.56 -8.03 11.15
C PRO A 30 2.65 -7.74 10.10
N MET A 31 3.44 -8.75 9.70
CA MET A 31 4.48 -8.60 8.69
C MET A 31 3.90 -8.43 7.29
N VAL A 32 2.94 -9.29 6.92
CA VAL A 32 2.24 -9.18 5.63
C VAL A 32 1.55 -7.82 5.54
N MET A 33 0.87 -7.40 6.61
CA MET A 33 0.21 -6.10 6.67
C MET A 33 1.20 -4.93 6.52
N SER A 34 2.40 -5.02 7.10
CA SER A 34 3.43 -3.98 6.93
C SER A 34 3.88 -3.85 5.47
N ILE A 35 4.07 -4.98 4.77
CA ILE A 35 4.40 -4.96 3.33
C ILE A 35 3.25 -4.39 2.52
N CYS A 36 2.01 -4.83 2.79
CA CYS A 36 0.83 -4.29 2.12
C CYS A 36 0.69 -2.77 2.37
N HIS A 37 1.05 -2.27 3.55
CA HIS A 37 0.99 -0.83 3.83
C HIS A 37 1.96 -0.03 2.97
N ARG A 38 3.16 -0.57 2.74
CA ARG A 38 4.14 0.01 1.80
C ARG A 38 3.64 -0.07 0.35
N GLY A 39 3.16 -1.24 -0.06
CA GLY A 39 2.66 -1.46 -1.43
C GLY A 39 1.49 -0.55 -1.77
N THR A 40 0.51 -0.44 -0.87
CA THR A 40 -0.62 0.49 -1.03
C THR A 40 -0.17 1.94 -1.01
N GLY A 41 0.78 2.32 -0.15
CA GLY A 41 1.35 3.68 -0.13
C GLY A 41 2.01 4.05 -1.47
N ILE A 42 2.86 3.17 -2.01
CA ILE A 42 3.51 3.35 -3.31
C ILE A 42 2.46 3.47 -4.42
N ALA A 43 1.47 2.57 -4.45
CA ALA A 43 0.42 2.59 -5.46
C ALA A 43 -0.40 3.88 -5.42
N LEU A 44 -0.78 4.35 -4.23
CA LEU A 44 -1.53 5.60 -4.04
C LEU A 44 -0.69 6.82 -4.44
N SER A 45 0.57 6.90 -4.02
CA SER A 45 1.48 7.98 -4.42
C SER A 45 1.68 8.00 -5.93
N ALA A 46 1.83 6.84 -6.58
CA ALA A 46 1.90 6.74 -8.03
C ALA A 46 0.60 7.21 -8.68
N GLY A 47 -0.57 6.80 -8.17
CA GLY A 47 -1.88 7.23 -8.67
C GLY A 47 -2.08 8.75 -8.61
N VAL A 48 -1.78 9.37 -7.48
CA VAL A 48 -1.86 10.84 -7.31
C VAL A 48 -0.87 11.55 -8.24
N SER A 49 0.37 11.04 -8.33
CA SER A 49 1.40 11.65 -9.20
C SER A 49 1.02 11.54 -10.67
N LEU A 50 0.54 10.38 -11.12
CA LEU A 50 0.07 10.18 -12.49
C LEU A 50 -1.15 11.03 -12.81
N PHE A 51 -2.09 11.17 -11.88
CA PHE A 51 -3.23 12.07 -12.05
C PHE A 51 -2.75 13.53 -12.23
N GLY A 52 -1.85 14.00 -11.38
CA GLY A 52 -1.24 15.33 -11.49
C GLY A 52 -0.47 15.53 -12.80
N LEU A 53 0.35 14.56 -13.21
CA LEU A 53 1.07 14.61 -14.48
C LEU A 53 0.10 14.61 -15.68
N SER A 54 -0.96 13.81 -15.62
CA SER A 54 -1.95 13.75 -16.70
C SER A 54 -2.63 15.10 -16.90
N ALA A 55 -2.92 15.82 -15.82
CA ALA A 55 -3.50 17.17 -15.89
C ALA A 55 -2.57 18.20 -16.55
N LEU A 56 -1.26 17.97 -16.56
CA LEU A 56 -0.28 18.87 -17.18
C LEU A 56 0.06 18.48 -18.63
N LEU A 57 0.07 17.18 -18.93
CA LEU A 57 0.61 16.63 -20.18
C LEU A 57 -0.46 16.19 -21.17
N VAL A 58 -1.66 15.82 -20.69
CA VAL A 58 -2.73 15.31 -21.54
C VAL A 58 -3.67 16.46 -21.93
N PRO A 59 -3.92 16.67 -23.23
CA PRO A 59 -4.84 17.73 -23.67
C PRO A 59 -6.30 17.37 -23.35
N GLY A 60 -7.12 18.39 -23.13
CA GLY A 60 -8.52 18.25 -22.73
C GLY A 60 -8.74 18.59 -21.26
N ASN A 61 -10.01 18.66 -20.85
CA ASN A 61 -10.39 18.93 -19.46
C ASN A 61 -10.89 17.65 -18.79
N PHE A 62 -11.10 17.68 -17.48
CA PHE A 62 -11.57 16.49 -16.76
C PHE A 62 -12.93 15.98 -17.28
N GLU A 63 -13.83 16.89 -17.63
CA GLU A 63 -15.15 16.57 -18.18
C GLU A 63 -15.07 15.81 -19.50
N SER A 64 -14.20 16.21 -20.43
CA SER A 64 -14.04 15.53 -21.72
C SER A 64 -13.53 14.09 -21.55
N HIS A 65 -12.64 13.86 -20.59
CA HIS A 65 -12.16 12.52 -20.27
C HIS A 65 -13.25 11.67 -19.60
N LEU A 66 -14.10 12.26 -18.76
CA LEU A 66 -15.25 11.55 -18.19
C LEU A 66 -16.27 11.16 -19.27
N GLU A 67 -16.59 12.06 -20.20
CA GLU A 67 -17.51 11.75 -21.31
C GLU A 67 -16.94 10.66 -22.22
N LEU A 68 -15.63 10.68 -22.49
CA LEU A 68 -14.95 9.59 -23.19
C LEU A 68 -15.15 8.25 -22.46
N VAL A 69 -14.89 8.17 -21.15
CA VAL A 69 -15.09 6.95 -20.37
C VAL A 69 -16.55 6.50 -20.38
N LYS A 70 -17.51 7.43 -20.27
CA LYS A 70 -18.95 7.10 -20.34
C LYS A 70 -19.36 6.54 -21.71
N SER A 71 -18.81 7.09 -22.79
CA SER A 71 -19.08 6.63 -24.17
C SER A 71 -18.60 5.20 -24.45
N LEU A 72 -17.71 4.64 -23.61
CA LEU A 72 -17.30 3.24 -23.70
C LEU A 72 -18.39 2.26 -23.25
N CYS A 73 -19.52 2.76 -22.72
CA CYS A 73 -20.68 1.97 -22.29
C CYS A 73 -20.30 0.79 -21.37
N LEU A 74 -19.40 1.04 -20.41
CA LEU A 74 -18.91 0.03 -19.48
C LEU A 74 -20.06 -0.51 -18.61
N GLY A 75 -20.09 -1.83 -18.42
CA GLY A 75 -21.10 -2.48 -17.59
C GLY A 75 -21.02 -2.05 -16.10
N PRO A 76 -22.14 -2.05 -15.35
CA PRO A 76 -22.16 -1.63 -13.95
C PRO A 76 -21.18 -2.39 -13.06
N THR A 77 -21.00 -3.69 -13.32
CA THR A 77 -20.04 -4.54 -12.59
C THR A 77 -18.61 -4.07 -12.80
N LEU A 78 -18.22 -3.72 -14.02
CA LEU A 78 -16.86 -3.26 -14.33
C LEU A 78 -16.59 -1.90 -13.67
N ILE A 79 -17.57 -0.99 -13.69
CA ILE A 79 -17.48 0.29 -12.99
C ILE A 79 -17.32 0.08 -11.49
N TYR A 80 -18.12 -0.80 -10.89
CA TYR A 80 -18.02 -1.14 -9.47
C TYR A 80 -16.64 -1.72 -9.13
N THR A 81 -16.13 -2.66 -9.92
CA THR A 81 -14.80 -3.25 -9.71
C THR A 81 -13.69 -2.20 -9.83
N ALA A 82 -13.78 -1.28 -10.80
CA ALA A 82 -12.82 -0.18 -10.93
C ALA A 82 -12.85 0.76 -9.72
N LYS A 83 -14.04 1.14 -9.23
CA LYS A 83 -14.20 1.93 -8.01
C LYS A 83 -13.63 1.20 -6.80
N PHE A 84 -13.93 -0.09 -6.65
CA PHE A 84 -13.42 -0.93 -5.57
C PHE A 84 -11.89 -1.02 -5.60
N ALA A 85 -11.30 -1.21 -6.78
CA ALA A 85 -9.85 -1.30 -6.96
C ALA A 85 -9.10 -0.02 -6.56
N ILE A 86 -9.74 1.15 -6.69
CA ILE A 86 -9.18 2.44 -6.25
C ILE A 86 -9.36 2.61 -4.73
N VAL A 87 -10.57 2.35 -4.22
CA VAL A 87 -10.89 2.65 -2.82
C VAL A 87 -10.33 1.63 -1.83
N PHE A 88 -10.12 0.38 -2.25
CA PHE A 88 -9.55 -0.67 -1.39
C PHE A 88 -8.15 -0.34 -0.86
N PRO A 89 -7.14 -0.04 -1.70
CA PRO A 89 -5.82 0.33 -1.21
C PRO A 89 -5.87 1.63 -0.39
N LEU A 90 -6.74 2.59 -0.74
CA LEU A 90 -6.94 3.83 0.01
C LEU A 90 -7.40 3.53 1.45
N MET A 91 -8.51 2.80 1.60
CA MET A 91 -9.07 2.48 2.92
C MET A 91 -8.10 1.64 3.75
N TYR A 92 -7.46 0.65 3.14
CA TYR A 92 -6.45 -0.16 3.83
C TYR A 92 -5.30 0.70 4.36
N HIS A 93 -4.75 1.57 3.50
CA HIS A 93 -3.64 2.42 3.86
C HIS A 93 -4.01 3.41 4.97
N THR A 94 -5.22 3.98 4.93
CA THR A 94 -5.74 4.88 5.95
C THR A 94 -5.92 4.18 7.30
N TRP A 95 -6.65 3.06 7.35
CA TRP A 95 -6.89 2.34 8.61
C TRP A 95 -5.61 1.79 9.22
N ASN A 96 -4.74 1.21 8.40
CA ASN A 96 -3.46 0.72 8.89
C ASN A 96 -2.52 1.88 9.25
N GLY A 97 -2.62 3.04 8.59
CA GLY A 97 -1.91 4.26 8.95
C GLY A 97 -2.31 4.78 10.33
N ILE A 98 -3.61 4.81 10.65
CA ILE A 98 -4.09 5.15 12.00
C ILE A 98 -3.49 4.18 13.04
N ARG A 99 -3.46 2.88 12.75
CA ARG A 99 -2.82 1.88 13.62
C ARG A 99 -1.33 2.16 13.83
N HIS A 100 -0.60 2.56 12.79
CA HIS A 100 0.80 2.98 12.90
C HIS A 100 0.96 4.23 13.78
N LEU A 101 0.10 5.25 13.62
CA LEU A 101 0.12 6.44 14.49
C LEU A 101 -0.17 6.10 15.95
N ILE A 102 -1.05 5.13 16.23
CA ILE A 102 -1.29 4.62 17.58
C ILE A 102 -0.02 3.95 18.16
N TRP A 103 0.73 3.23 17.33
CA TRP A 103 2.01 2.64 17.72
C TRP A 103 3.07 3.69 18.00
N ASP A 104 3.10 4.79 17.25
CA ASP A 104 4.02 5.92 17.49
C ASP A 104 3.76 6.59 18.85
N LEU A 105 2.54 6.47 19.39
CA LEU A 105 2.18 6.87 20.75
C LEU A 105 2.56 5.82 21.82
N GLY A 106 3.22 4.72 21.46
CA GLY A 106 3.61 3.64 22.36
C GLY A 106 2.46 2.71 22.78
N LYS A 107 1.31 2.74 22.10
CA LYS A 107 0.11 1.96 22.46
C LYS A 107 -0.05 0.73 21.58
N GLY A 108 -0.57 -0.37 22.14
CA GLY A 108 -0.99 -1.54 21.36
C GLY A 108 0.15 -2.43 20.82
N LEU A 109 1.30 -2.43 21.51
CA LEU A 109 2.55 -3.09 21.07
C LEU A 109 2.72 -4.54 21.56
N THR A 110 1.75 -5.09 22.30
CA THR A 110 1.80 -6.52 22.68
C THR A 110 1.40 -7.42 21.50
N ILE A 111 1.94 -8.64 21.43
CA ILE A 111 1.69 -9.57 20.30
C ILE A 111 0.19 -9.86 20.08
N SER A 112 -0.58 -9.97 21.16
CA SER A 112 -2.04 -10.14 21.08
C SER A 112 -2.70 -8.90 20.46
N GLN A 113 -2.36 -7.71 20.94
CA GLN A 113 -2.90 -6.45 20.42
C GLN A 113 -2.48 -6.19 18.96
N LEU A 114 -1.27 -6.57 18.56
CA LEU A 114 -0.83 -6.48 17.16
C LEU A 114 -1.73 -7.33 16.26
N THR A 115 -2.09 -8.54 16.67
CA THR A 115 -2.96 -9.43 15.88
C THR A 115 -4.40 -8.92 15.86
N GLN A 116 -4.94 -8.54 17.02
CA GLN A 116 -6.31 -8.00 17.15
C GLN A 116 -6.50 -6.72 16.33
N SER A 117 -5.60 -5.73 16.49
CA SER A 117 -5.64 -4.49 15.71
C SER A 117 -5.49 -4.75 14.20
N GLY A 118 -4.71 -5.77 13.82
CA GLY A 118 -4.59 -6.19 12.42
C GLY A 118 -5.91 -6.68 11.83
N VAL A 119 -6.63 -7.54 12.55
CA VAL A 119 -7.96 -8.04 12.13
C VAL A 119 -8.97 -6.91 12.05
N VAL A 120 -8.98 -5.99 13.04
CA VAL A 120 -9.86 -4.82 13.02
C VAL A 120 -9.63 -3.96 11.78
N VAL A 121 -8.38 -3.66 11.43
CA VAL A 121 -8.03 -2.91 10.22
C VAL A 121 -8.55 -3.61 8.96
N LEU A 122 -8.41 -4.93 8.85
CA LEU A 122 -8.89 -5.68 7.68
C LEU A 122 -10.43 -5.63 7.55
N ILE A 123 -11.15 -5.79 8.66
CA ILE A 123 -12.62 -5.71 8.67
C ILE A 123 -13.07 -4.30 8.26
N LEU A 124 -12.51 -3.26 8.88
CA LEU A 124 -12.83 -1.88 8.56
C LEU A 124 -12.55 -1.55 7.10
N THR A 125 -11.42 -2.03 6.57
CA THR A 125 -11.05 -1.88 5.16
C THR A 125 -12.14 -2.45 4.25
N VAL A 126 -12.52 -3.72 4.45
CA VAL A 126 -13.51 -4.38 3.58
C VAL A 126 -14.85 -3.65 3.65
N LEU A 127 -15.34 -3.35 4.85
CA LEU A 127 -16.64 -2.69 5.03
C LEU A 127 -16.66 -1.29 4.41
N SER A 128 -15.64 -0.46 4.68
CA SER A 128 -15.60 0.90 4.13
C SER A 128 -15.39 0.89 2.62
N SER A 129 -14.60 -0.03 2.07
CA SER A 129 -14.41 -0.15 0.63
C SER A 129 -15.66 -0.62 -0.11
N LEU A 130 -16.41 -1.59 0.43
CA LEU A 130 -17.67 -2.02 -0.16
C LEU A 130 -18.71 -0.91 -0.13
N GLY A 131 -18.81 -0.18 0.99
CA GLY A 131 -19.72 0.97 1.13
C GLY A 131 -19.40 2.11 0.16
N LEU A 132 -18.12 2.49 0.04
CA LEU A 132 -17.68 3.55 -0.88
C LEU A 132 -17.71 3.13 -2.36
N ALA A 133 -17.54 1.85 -2.68
CA ALA A 133 -17.67 1.38 -4.05
C ALA A 133 -19.15 1.34 -4.49
N GLY A 134 -20.07 1.10 -3.56
CA GLY A 134 -21.51 0.94 -3.82
C GLY A 134 -22.34 2.23 -3.90
N MET A 135 -21.80 3.37 -3.47
CA MET A 135 -22.46 4.69 -3.57
C MET A 135 -22.47 5.28 -4.97
#